data_AF-A0A0F9HLT9-F1
#
_entry.id   AF-A0A0F9HLT9-F1
#
_cell.length_a   1.000
_cell.length_b   1.000
_cell.length_c   1.000
_cell.angle_alpha   90.00
_cell.angle_beta   90.00
_cell.angle_gamma   90.00
#
_symmetry.space_group_name_H-M   'P 1'
#
loop_
_entity.id
_entity.type
_entity.pdbx_description
1 polymer ?
#
loop_
_entity_poly.entity_id
_entity_poly.type
_entity_poly.pdbx_seq_one_letter_code
_entity_poly.pdbx_strand_id
1 'polypeptide(L)'
;MAMNPALELMQEANTANVLSDRLTIEYILERLSKGFQSTNLNPSGTITMGMDTSALLFAPEISIFVSSPYLTLPTLSDLWDGRTQPFQYGTRHKGLFTIKSPCVSILASSSPEWLTKSVPTDAVGGGFTRRVNFVYARKQSKYIPWITTNNTGPIRNNLINDLKEISQMHGEFQFDNLAKPIFESIYMDSKSSEFDDQATALYKTTRWVHATKLAMSISASRSSNKVISKDDMEEGGDRIEAIIKDIPIVFRAVGESDMVVAADKVLTFIEIRGYASFNEIMTACWKDIQEGDLVKVLETFKTAGILRETTRANRVLYQVIKGATP
;
A
#
# COMPACT_ATOMS: atom_id res chain seq x y z
N MET A 1 13.67 -9.89 2.43
CA MET A 1 12.31 -9.39 2.15
C MET A 1 12.39 -8.42 0.98
N ALA A 2 11.36 -8.29 0.13
CA ALA A 2 11.43 -7.49 -1.10
C ALA A 2 11.75 -5.99 -0.87
N MET A 3 11.48 -5.48 0.32
CA MET A 3 11.71 -4.07 0.69
C MET A 3 13.14 -3.79 1.19
N ASN A 4 13.91 -4.82 1.59
CA ASN A 4 15.23 -4.63 2.20
C ASN A 4 16.23 -3.89 1.29
N PRO A 5 16.30 -4.16 -0.03
CA PRO A 5 17.24 -3.46 -0.90
C PRO A 5 17.04 -1.94 -0.89
N ALA A 6 15.80 -1.46 -0.81
CA ALA A 6 15.52 -0.03 -0.72
C ALA A 6 16.01 0.55 0.62
N LEU A 7 15.78 -0.16 1.72
CA LEU A 7 16.25 0.25 3.05
C LEU A 7 17.77 0.33 3.11
N GLU A 8 18.47 -0.68 2.59
CA GLU A 8 19.93 -0.72 2.55
C GLU A 8 20.51 0.46 1.76
N LEU A 9 19.94 0.78 0.60
CA LEU A 9 20.35 1.93 -0.21
C LEU A 9 20.13 3.26 0.53
N MET A 10 18.97 3.45 1.16
CA MET A 10 18.68 4.68 1.92
C MET A 10 19.59 4.84 3.14
N GLN A 11 19.88 3.76 3.86
CA GLN A 11 20.78 3.77 5.01
C GLN A 11 22.23 4.06 4.59
N GLU A 12 22.70 3.45 3.50
CA GLU A 12 24.04 3.70 2.97
C GLU A 12 24.18 5.12 2.40
N ALA A 13 23.12 5.65 1.78
CA ALA A 13 23.08 7.05 1.33
C ALA A 13 22.96 8.06 2.49
N ASN A 14 22.45 7.62 3.65
CA ASN A 14 22.13 8.46 4.81
C ASN A 14 21.16 9.61 4.48
N THR A 15 20.07 9.28 3.78
CA THR A 15 19.14 10.27 3.19
C THR A 15 17.75 10.28 3.84
N ALA A 16 17.45 9.34 4.72
CA ALA A 16 16.14 9.23 5.38
C ALA A 16 16.28 8.82 6.85
N ASN A 17 15.46 9.44 7.72
CA ASN A 17 15.36 9.03 9.11
C ASN A 17 14.46 7.79 9.21
N VAL A 18 15.04 6.63 9.49
CA VAL A 18 14.28 5.37 9.57
C VAL A 18 13.97 5.00 11.02
N LEU A 19 12.70 4.69 11.29
CA LEU A 19 12.21 4.15 12.56
C LEU A 19 11.67 2.74 12.35
N SER A 20 11.91 1.85 13.32
CA SER A 20 11.42 0.45 13.29
C SER A 20 9.97 0.33 13.76
N ASP A 21 9.27 -0.64 13.20
CA ASP A 21 7.95 -1.14 13.56
C ASP A 21 7.73 -1.58 15.01
N ARG A 22 8.78 -1.90 15.77
CA ARG A 22 8.66 -2.33 17.18
C ARG A 22 8.57 -1.17 18.18
N LEU A 23 8.44 0.05 17.68
CA LEU A 23 8.29 1.25 18.50
C LEU A 23 6.80 1.55 18.70
N THR A 24 6.43 1.95 19.92
CA THR A 24 5.05 2.43 20.17
C THR A 24 4.83 3.77 19.47
N ILE A 25 3.58 4.08 19.15
CA ILE A 25 3.25 5.36 18.50
C ILE A 25 3.68 6.55 19.35
N GLU A 26 3.57 6.46 20.68
CA GLU A 26 4.00 7.52 21.61
C GLU A 26 5.51 7.73 21.56
N TYR A 27 6.29 6.66 21.41
CA TYR A 27 7.74 6.78 21.26
C TYR A 27 8.11 7.42 19.92
N ILE A 28 7.40 7.07 18.84
CA ILE A 28 7.58 7.70 17.52
C ILE A 28 7.29 9.20 17.60
N LEU A 29 6.16 9.59 18.21
CA LEU A 29 5.79 10.99 18.40
C LEU A 29 6.82 11.75 19.25
N GLU A 30 7.31 11.11 20.33
CA GLU A 30 8.38 11.68 21.16
C GLU A 30 9.66 11.92 20.33
N ARG A 31 10.07 10.96 19.50
CA ARG A 31 11.25 11.10 18.63
C ARG A 31 11.05 12.19 17.58
N LEU A 32 9.90 12.24 16.93
CA LEU A 32 9.56 13.29 15.97
C LEU A 32 9.54 14.67 16.62
N SER A 33 9.07 14.79 17.86
CA SER A 33 9.06 16.08 18.58
C SER A 33 10.45 16.59 18.93
N LYS A 34 11.42 15.68 19.13
CA LYS A 34 12.83 16.03 19.32
C LYS A 34 13.52 16.39 18.00
N GLY A 35 12.97 15.93 16.88
CA GLY A 35 13.51 16.13 15.54
C GLY A 35 14.78 15.32 15.27
N PHE A 36 15.15 15.31 14.00
CA PHE A 36 16.40 14.76 13.49
C PHE A 36 17.27 15.93 13.03
N GLN A 37 18.57 15.88 13.32
CA GLN A 37 19.48 16.95 12.90
C GLN A 37 19.58 16.98 11.38
N SER A 38 19.28 18.13 10.79
CA SER A 38 19.45 18.37 9.36
C SER A 38 20.37 19.56 9.12
N THR A 39 21.24 19.43 8.13
CA THR A 39 22.11 20.52 7.69
C THR A 39 21.60 21.02 6.35
N ASN A 40 21.12 22.26 6.33
CA ASN A 40 20.71 22.91 5.10
C ASN A 40 21.81 23.89 4.65
N LEU A 41 22.23 23.75 3.41
CA LEU A 41 23.17 24.68 2.79
C LEU A 41 22.34 25.73 2.04
N ASN A 42 22.33 26.97 2.55
CA ASN A 42 21.61 28.03 1.86
C ASN A 42 22.34 28.39 0.56
N PRO A 43 21.63 28.92 -0.45
CA PRO A 43 22.24 29.43 -1.69
C PRO A 43 23.33 30.50 -1.45
N SER A 44 23.30 31.16 -0.29
CA SER A 44 24.32 32.11 0.18
C SER A 44 25.59 31.46 0.74
N GLY A 45 25.69 30.13 0.74
CA GLY A 45 26.80 29.38 1.33
C GLY A 45 26.74 29.23 2.87
N THR A 46 25.69 29.76 3.51
CA THR A 46 25.52 29.66 4.97
C THR A 46 24.93 28.30 5.35
N ILE A 47 25.60 27.58 6.25
CA ILE A 47 25.07 26.32 6.80
C ILE A 47 24.09 26.68 7.92
N THR A 48 22.83 26.29 7.74
CA THR A 48 21.81 26.39 8.79
C THR A 48 21.54 25.01 9.34
N MET A 49 21.69 24.85 10.65
CA MET A 49 21.27 23.62 11.34
C MET A 49 19.77 23.71 11.62
N GLY A 50 19.02 22.79 11.03
CA GLY A 50 17.59 22.62 11.21
C GLY A 50 17.26 21.36 12.01
N MET A 51 16.00 21.28 12.42
CA MET A 51 15.40 20.04 12.88
C MET A 51 14.46 19.55 11.79
N ASP A 52 14.73 18.38 11.25
CA ASP A 52 13.83 17.65 10.37
C ASP A 52 12.86 16.80 11.20
N THR A 53 11.60 16.81 10.82
CA THR A 53 10.53 16.01 11.44
C THR A 53 9.97 14.98 10.45
N SER A 54 10.70 14.72 9.37
CA SER A 54 10.41 13.64 8.44
C SER A 54 10.96 12.30 8.94
N ALA A 55 10.18 11.22 8.75
CA ALA A 55 10.63 9.88 9.06
C ALA A 55 9.95 8.82 8.20
N LEU A 56 10.69 7.76 7.89
CA LEU A 56 10.17 6.53 7.31
C LEU A 56 9.96 5.49 8.42
N LEU A 57 8.73 5.07 8.63
CA LEU A 57 8.42 3.90 9.44
C LEU A 57 8.61 2.65 8.58
N PHE A 58 9.59 1.83 8.92
CA PHE A 58 9.88 0.59 8.22
C PHE A 58 9.32 -0.60 9.01
N ALA A 59 8.38 -1.31 8.40
CA ALA A 59 7.67 -2.43 9.03
C ALA A 59 7.68 -3.69 8.16
N PRO A 60 8.64 -4.61 8.36
CA PRO A 60 8.62 -5.93 7.75
C PRO A 60 7.28 -6.67 7.93
N GLU A 61 6.60 -6.43 9.05
CA GLU A 61 5.27 -6.97 9.27
C GLU A 61 4.36 -5.90 9.89
N ILE A 62 3.47 -5.32 9.07
CA ILE A 62 2.62 -4.19 9.48
C ILE A 62 1.66 -4.56 10.60
N SER A 63 1.25 -5.83 10.69
CA SER A 63 0.31 -6.29 11.71
C SER A 63 0.80 -5.99 13.13
N ILE A 64 2.11 -6.07 13.37
CA ILE A 64 2.72 -5.73 14.66
C ILE A 64 2.44 -4.27 15.03
N PHE A 65 2.54 -3.38 14.04
CA PHE A 65 2.38 -1.94 14.24
C PHE A 65 0.90 -1.53 14.30
N VAL A 66 0.04 -2.21 13.56
CA VAL A 66 -1.38 -1.89 13.46
C VAL A 66 -2.21 -2.50 14.60
N SER A 67 -1.80 -3.65 15.13
CA SER A 67 -2.39 -4.26 16.34
C SER A 67 -2.04 -3.52 17.63
N SER A 68 -1.26 -2.44 17.55
CA SER A 68 -0.97 -1.46 18.60
C SER A 68 -2.26 -0.70 19.03
N PRO A 69 -2.26 0.16 20.06
CA PRO A 69 -3.48 0.80 20.58
C PRO A 69 -4.32 1.46 19.48
N TYR A 70 -5.64 1.45 19.67
CA TYR A 70 -6.67 1.92 18.73
C TYR A 70 -6.37 3.28 18.06
N LEU A 71 -5.63 4.16 18.74
CA LEU A 71 -5.27 5.49 18.24
C LEU A 71 -4.12 5.51 17.23
N THR A 72 -3.43 4.39 17.00
CA THR A 72 -2.23 4.34 16.14
C THR A 72 -2.58 4.71 14.69
N LEU A 73 -3.54 4.04 14.06
CA LEU A 73 -3.93 4.33 12.67
C LEU A 73 -4.53 5.74 12.47
N PRO A 74 -5.43 6.23 13.33
CA PRO A 74 -5.88 7.62 13.29
C PRO A 74 -4.72 8.62 13.39
N THR A 75 -3.77 8.38 14.29
CA THR A 75 -2.60 9.24 14.49
C THR A 75 -1.74 9.31 13.23
N LEU A 76 -1.44 8.17 12.61
CA LEU A 76 -0.69 8.11 11.35
C LEU A 76 -1.43 8.82 10.21
N SER A 77 -2.76 8.69 10.19
CA SER A 77 -3.60 9.39 9.21
C SER A 77 -3.54 10.90 9.37
N ASP A 78 -3.48 11.40 10.60
CA ASP A 78 -3.32 12.84 10.89
C ASP A 78 -1.92 13.35 10.50
N LEU A 79 -0.87 12.56 10.78
CA LEU A 79 0.51 12.88 10.38
C LEU A 79 0.66 12.94 8.85
N TRP A 80 -0.10 12.14 8.09
CA TRP A 80 -0.08 12.16 6.63
C TRP A 80 -0.73 13.42 6.03
N ASP A 81 -1.72 14.02 6.72
CA ASP A 81 -2.46 15.19 6.21
C ASP A 81 -1.58 16.46 6.16
N GLY A 82 -0.41 16.47 6.81
CA GLY A 82 0.58 17.54 6.67
C GLY A 82 0.05 18.93 7.03
N ARG A 83 -0.74 19.02 8.11
CA ARG A 83 -1.43 20.26 8.53
C ARG A 83 -0.46 21.41 8.74
N THR A 84 -0.91 22.64 8.43
CA THR A 84 -0.14 23.87 8.67
C THR A 84 0.14 24.09 10.15
N GLN A 85 -0.78 23.71 11.02
CA GLN A 85 -0.62 23.82 12.47
C GLN A 85 0.26 22.68 13.02
N PRO A 86 1.11 22.94 14.02
CA PRO A 86 1.90 21.89 14.66
C PRO A 86 1.02 20.78 15.21
N PHE A 87 1.44 19.53 14.99
CA PHE A 87 0.80 18.38 15.61
C PHE A 87 1.13 18.36 17.11
N GLN A 88 0.12 18.25 17.96
CA GLN A 88 0.26 18.26 19.40
C GLN A 88 -0.27 16.96 20.00
N TYR A 89 0.54 16.32 20.85
CA TYR A 89 0.15 15.11 21.56
C TYR A 89 0.68 15.15 22.99
N GLY A 90 -0.19 14.97 23.97
CA GLY A 90 0.16 15.07 25.38
C GLY A 90 -0.10 13.78 26.14
N THR A 91 0.81 13.42 27.04
CA THR A 91 0.56 12.37 28.04
C THR A 91 0.80 12.92 29.44
N ARG A 92 0.06 12.40 30.42
CA ARG A 92 0.13 12.85 31.82
C ARG A 92 1.55 12.76 32.41
N HIS A 93 2.36 11.80 31.99
CA HIS A 93 3.69 11.55 32.55
C HIS A 93 4.86 12.09 31.70
N LYS A 94 4.72 12.15 30.35
CA LYS A 94 5.81 12.61 29.46
C LYS A 94 5.67 14.05 28.99
N GLY A 95 4.58 14.73 29.34
CA GLY A 95 4.31 16.10 28.92
C GLY A 95 3.74 16.21 27.51
N LEU A 96 3.90 17.38 26.89
CA LEU A 96 3.37 17.73 25.58
C LEU A 96 4.46 17.61 24.50
N PHE A 97 4.18 16.83 23.47
CA PHE A 97 4.96 16.74 22.25
C PHE A 97 4.38 17.68 21.20
N THR A 98 5.21 18.58 20.68
CA THR A 98 4.84 19.48 19.58
C THR A 98 5.72 19.17 18.38
N ILE A 99 5.11 18.76 17.27
CA ILE A 99 5.81 18.38 16.04
C ILE A 99 5.43 19.39 14.96
N LYS A 100 6.41 20.17 14.51
CA LYS A 100 6.19 21.15 13.43
C LYS A 100 6.32 20.44 12.08
N SER A 101 5.32 20.59 11.23
CA SER A 101 5.31 20.09 9.84
C SER A 101 5.73 18.61 9.71
N PRO A 102 5.07 17.66 10.40
CA PRO A 102 5.41 16.25 10.31
C PRO A 102 5.32 15.73 8.88
N CYS A 103 6.30 14.93 8.46
CA CYS A 103 6.29 14.24 7.17
C CYS A 103 6.62 12.77 7.37
N VAL A 104 5.60 11.98 7.72
CA VAL A 104 5.79 10.56 8.03
C VAL A 104 5.36 9.70 6.84
N SER A 105 6.25 8.82 6.42
CA SER A 105 5.98 7.79 5.41
C SER A 105 6.04 6.41 6.04
N ILE A 106 5.33 5.44 5.45
CA ILE A 106 5.35 4.04 5.89
C ILE A 106 5.75 3.17 4.72
N LEU A 107 6.75 2.32 4.92
CA LEU A 107 7.08 1.22 4.04
C LEU A 107 6.90 -0.08 4.83
N ALA A 108 5.84 -0.81 4.50
CA ALA A 108 5.46 -1.99 5.25
C ALA A 108 5.08 -3.16 4.35
N SER A 109 5.25 -4.37 4.87
CA SER A 109 4.75 -5.58 4.25
C SER A 109 3.83 -6.34 5.20
N SER A 110 2.93 -7.13 4.62
CA SER A 110 2.09 -8.09 5.33
C SER A 110 1.58 -9.10 4.31
N SER A 111 1.15 -10.27 4.78
CA SER A 111 0.30 -11.14 3.95
C SER A 111 -1.14 -10.58 3.93
N PRO A 112 -1.91 -10.79 2.85
CA PRO A 112 -3.32 -10.40 2.81
C PRO A 112 -4.11 -10.88 4.04
N GLU A 113 -3.90 -12.12 4.47
CA GLU A 113 -4.62 -12.73 5.60
C GLU A 113 -4.32 -12.07 6.94
N TRP A 114 -3.10 -11.58 7.14
CA TRP A 114 -2.72 -10.85 8.36
C TRP A 114 -3.18 -9.40 8.30
N LEU A 115 -3.06 -8.76 7.13
CA LEU A 115 -3.54 -7.40 6.95
C LEU A 115 -5.04 -7.30 7.25
N THR A 116 -5.85 -8.25 6.76
CA THR A 116 -7.29 -8.22 6.98
C THR A 116 -7.68 -8.45 8.43
N LYS A 117 -6.94 -9.29 9.16
CA LYS A 117 -7.15 -9.53 10.59
C LYS A 117 -6.68 -8.38 11.47
N SER A 118 -5.64 -7.66 11.03
CA SER A 118 -5.00 -6.64 11.84
C SER A 118 -5.56 -5.24 11.62
N VAL A 119 -6.09 -4.91 10.44
CA VAL A 119 -6.71 -3.61 10.16
C VAL A 119 -8.17 -3.64 10.62
N PRO A 120 -8.57 -2.86 11.65
CA PRO A 120 -9.96 -2.80 12.08
C PRO A 120 -10.87 -2.29 10.96
N THR A 121 -12.10 -2.77 10.90
CA THR A 121 -13.13 -2.29 9.94
C THR A 121 -13.32 -0.77 10.03
N ASP A 122 -13.27 -0.23 11.25
CA ASP A 122 -13.37 1.22 11.49
C ASP A 122 -12.19 2.00 10.90
N ALA A 123 -11.02 1.38 10.74
CA ALA A 123 -9.87 2.01 10.11
C ALA A 123 -9.96 2.01 8.58
N VAL A 124 -10.67 1.02 8.00
CA VAL A 124 -11.05 1.05 6.59
C VAL A 124 -11.94 2.26 6.31
N GLY A 125 -12.98 2.45 7.12
CA GLY A 125 -13.85 3.63 7.04
C GLY A 125 -13.21 4.95 7.50
N GLY A 126 -12.27 4.87 8.46
CA GLY A 126 -11.64 6.01 9.14
C GLY A 126 -10.54 6.71 8.32
N GLY A 127 -10.33 6.28 7.08
CA GLY A 127 -9.44 6.95 6.13
C GLY A 127 -7.98 6.52 6.21
N PHE A 128 -7.63 5.43 6.89
CA PHE A 128 -6.29 4.87 6.77
C PHE A 128 -6.06 4.33 5.36
N THR A 129 -7.01 3.57 4.83
CA THR A 129 -6.94 2.90 3.52
C THR A 129 -6.71 3.88 2.37
N ARG A 130 -7.39 5.04 2.37
CA ARG A 130 -7.20 6.07 1.35
C ARG A 130 -5.80 6.71 1.36
N ARG A 131 -5.00 6.54 2.41
CA ARG A 131 -3.67 7.15 2.54
C ARG A 131 -2.52 6.20 2.21
N VAL A 132 -2.80 4.92 1.95
CA VAL A 132 -1.79 3.87 1.79
C VAL A 132 -1.95 3.17 0.45
N ASN A 133 -0.84 3.01 -0.27
CA ASN A 133 -0.77 2.27 -1.53
C ASN A 133 -0.59 0.77 -1.26
N PHE A 134 -1.64 -0.03 -1.45
CA PHE A 134 -1.61 -1.48 -1.23
C PHE A 134 -1.13 -2.22 -2.48
N VAL A 135 0.19 -2.43 -2.58
CA VAL A 135 0.79 -3.16 -3.71
C VAL A 135 0.68 -4.67 -3.46
N TYR A 136 -0.05 -5.35 -4.34
CA TYR A 136 -0.25 -6.80 -4.26
C TYR A 136 0.41 -7.52 -5.44
N ALA A 137 0.93 -8.73 -5.19
CA ALA A 137 1.51 -9.57 -6.23
C ALA A 137 1.04 -11.02 -6.06
N ARG A 138 0.12 -11.47 -6.93
CA ARG A 138 -0.45 -12.83 -6.88
C ARG A 138 0.54 -13.92 -7.32
N LYS A 139 1.45 -13.60 -8.25
CA LYS A 139 2.31 -14.59 -8.91
C LYS A 139 3.77 -14.27 -8.69
N GLN A 140 4.51 -15.28 -8.26
CA GLN A 140 5.96 -15.24 -8.28
C GLN A 140 6.45 -15.25 -9.74
N SER A 141 7.22 -14.25 -10.13
CA SER A 141 7.70 -14.12 -11.51
C SER A 141 8.83 -15.09 -11.83
N LYS A 142 9.73 -15.34 -10.87
CA LYS A 142 10.90 -16.21 -11.05
C LYS A 142 11.21 -17.00 -9.77
N TYR A 143 11.61 -18.25 -9.95
CA TYR A 143 12.20 -19.09 -8.90
C TYR A 143 13.72 -19.08 -9.06
N ILE A 144 14.38 -18.22 -8.30
CA ILE A 144 15.84 -18.07 -8.34
C ILE A 144 16.37 -18.52 -6.97
N PRO A 145 16.88 -19.76 -6.84
CA PRO A 145 17.40 -20.25 -5.55
C PRO A 145 18.67 -19.51 -5.14
N TRP A 146 19.49 -19.12 -6.11
CA TRP A 146 20.74 -18.38 -5.89
C TRP A 146 20.67 -17.05 -6.61
N ILE A 147 20.36 -15.99 -5.86
CA ILE A 147 20.36 -14.64 -6.40
C ILE A 147 21.82 -14.23 -6.58
N THR A 148 22.37 -14.46 -7.77
CA THR A 148 23.60 -13.78 -8.19
C THR A 148 23.24 -12.34 -8.49
N THR A 149 23.39 -11.47 -7.49
CA THR A 149 23.44 -10.05 -7.75
C THR A 149 24.70 -9.79 -8.56
N ASN A 150 24.54 -9.64 -9.88
CA ASN A 150 25.49 -8.86 -10.67
C ASN A 150 25.31 -7.40 -10.25
N ASN A 151 25.54 -7.11 -8.96
CA ASN A 151 25.69 -5.76 -8.44
C ASN A 151 27.03 -5.31 -9.01
N THR A 152 27.02 -4.88 -10.27
CA THR A 152 28.12 -4.10 -10.79
C THR A 152 28.16 -2.89 -9.85
N GLY A 153 29.16 -2.82 -8.98
CA GLY A 153 29.36 -1.71 -8.02
C GLY A 153 29.02 -0.33 -8.58
N PRO A 154 29.28 -0.03 -9.88
CA PRO A 154 28.85 1.22 -10.52
C PRO A 154 27.35 1.56 -10.37
N ILE A 155 26.43 0.62 -10.61
CA ILE A 155 24.98 0.92 -10.55
C ILE A 155 24.57 1.27 -9.12
N ARG A 156 25.06 0.50 -8.13
CA ARG A 156 24.76 0.77 -6.72
C ARG A 156 25.27 2.14 -6.31
N ASN A 157 26.49 2.49 -6.71
CA ASN A 157 27.08 3.79 -6.41
C ASN A 157 26.30 4.94 -7.07
N ASN A 158 25.85 4.76 -8.31
CA ASN A 158 25.00 5.74 -8.98
C ASN A 158 23.69 5.94 -8.22
N LEU A 159 23.00 4.87 -7.84
CA LEU A 159 21.76 4.95 -7.05
C LEU A 159 21.97 5.67 -5.71
N ILE A 160 23.08 5.42 -5.02
CA ILE A 160 23.41 6.10 -3.76
C ILE A 160 23.64 7.60 -3.99
N ASN A 161 24.33 7.95 -5.06
CA ASN A 161 24.57 9.36 -5.42
C ASN A 161 23.27 10.06 -5.80
N ASP A 162 22.43 9.43 -6.62
CA ASP A 162 21.11 9.96 -7.00
C ASP A 162 20.23 10.19 -5.76
N LEU A 163 20.20 9.24 -4.82
CA LEU A 163 19.46 9.41 -3.55
C LEU A 163 19.97 10.61 -2.74
N LYS A 164 21.29 10.86 -2.72
CA LYS A 164 21.87 12.02 -2.04
C LYS A 164 21.46 13.32 -2.71
N GLU A 165 21.49 13.39 -4.04
CA GLU A 165 21.04 14.56 -4.79
C GLU A 165 19.53 14.82 -4.56
N ILE A 166 18.70 13.78 -4.64
CA ILE A 166 17.26 13.87 -4.38
C ILE A 166 17.00 14.36 -2.96
N SER A 167 17.75 13.89 -1.96
CA SER A 167 17.57 14.32 -0.56
C SER A 167 17.85 15.80 -0.31
N GLN A 168 18.60 16.45 -1.20
CA GLN A 168 18.92 17.88 -1.12
C GLN A 168 17.89 18.75 -1.86
N MET A 169 16.95 18.14 -2.59
CA MET A 169 15.91 18.87 -3.31
C MET A 169 14.98 19.58 -2.33
N HIS A 170 14.75 20.87 -2.57
CA HIS A 170 13.83 21.69 -1.81
C HIS A 170 13.07 22.64 -2.76
N GLY A 171 11.91 23.10 -2.29
CA GLY A 171 11.02 23.98 -3.04
C GLY A 171 9.88 23.23 -3.71
N GLU A 172 9.05 24.00 -4.41
CA GLU A 172 7.80 23.54 -5.00
C GLU A 172 8.02 22.86 -6.36
N PHE A 173 7.28 21.79 -6.61
CA PHE A 173 7.17 21.17 -7.93
C PHE A 173 6.14 21.91 -8.78
N GLN A 174 6.42 22.06 -10.06
CA GLN A 174 5.51 22.68 -11.01
C GLN A 174 5.06 21.66 -12.05
N PHE A 175 3.80 21.73 -12.46
CA PHE A 175 3.31 20.98 -13.62
C PHE A 175 3.71 21.72 -14.89
N ASP A 176 4.25 21.00 -15.87
CA ASP A 176 4.32 21.53 -17.23
C ASP A 176 2.90 21.71 -17.83
N ASN A 177 2.82 22.41 -18.96
CA ASN A 177 1.51 22.68 -19.57
C ASN A 177 0.82 21.44 -20.16
N LEU A 178 1.56 20.35 -20.41
CA LEU A 178 1.03 19.11 -20.97
C LEU A 178 0.55 18.13 -19.89
N ALA A 179 1.09 18.23 -18.67
CA ALA A 179 0.73 17.42 -17.51
C ALA A 179 -0.57 17.92 -16.85
N LYS A 180 -0.86 19.23 -16.91
CA LYS A 180 -2.06 19.82 -16.30
C LYS A 180 -3.37 19.16 -16.76
N PRO A 181 -3.64 18.96 -18.07
CA PRO A 181 -4.87 18.29 -18.52
C PRO A 181 -4.98 16.84 -18.03
N ILE A 182 -3.85 16.13 -17.90
CA ILE A 182 -3.83 14.75 -17.40
C ILE A 182 -4.17 14.72 -15.91
N PHE A 183 -3.55 15.62 -15.13
CA PHE A 183 -3.89 15.79 -13.72
C PHE A 183 -5.38 16.11 -13.54
N GLU A 184 -5.93 17.04 -14.32
CA GLU A 184 -7.35 17.41 -14.28
C GLU A 184 -8.26 16.21 -14.57
N SER A 185 -7.93 15.41 -15.58
CA SER A 185 -8.65 14.17 -15.88
C SER A 185 -8.61 13.20 -14.68
N ILE A 186 -7.42 12.91 -14.15
CA ILE A 186 -7.26 12.00 -13.00
C ILE A 186 -8.04 12.51 -11.78
N TYR A 187 -8.01 13.82 -11.53
CA TYR A 187 -8.75 14.46 -10.45
C TYR A 187 -10.27 14.31 -10.64
N MET A 188 -10.79 14.59 -11.84
CA MET A 188 -12.22 14.46 -12.13
C MET A 188 -12.71 13.00 -12.06
N ASP A 189 -11.85 12.06 -12.39
CA ASP A 189 -12.09 10.61 -12.34
C ASP A 189 -11.83 10.02 -10.93
N SER A 190 -11.36 10.80 -9.96
CA SER A 190 -11.15 10.38 -8.57
C SER A 190 -12.47 10.31 -7.78
N LYS A 191 -13.48 9.68 -8.38
CA LYS A 191 -14.82 9.47 -7.81
C LYS A 191 -15.06 7.99 -7.61
N SER A 192 -15.77 7.63 -6.54
CA SER A 192 -16.22 6.27 -6.30
C SER A 192 -17.46 5.95 -7.13
N SER A 193 -17.58 4.69 -7.54
CA SER A 193 -18.81 4.10 -8.07
C SER A 193 -19.68 3.60 -6.91
N GLU A 194 -20.99 3.53 -7.14
CA GLU A 194 -21.94 2.89 -6.23
C GLU A 194 -21.74 1.37 -6.08
N PHE A 195 -20.98 0.76 -7.00
CA PHE A 195 -20.63 -0.66 -6.96
C PHE A 195 -19.25 -0.94 -6.34
N ASP A 196 -18.50 0.10 -5.96
CA ASP A 196 -17.20 -0.10 -5.31
C ASP A 196 -17.41 -0.58 -3.86
N ASP A 197 -16.58 -1.54 -3.42
CA ASP A 197 -16.48 -1.85 -2.00
C ASP A 197 -15.98 -0.64 -1.21
N GLN A 198 -16.20 -0.64 0.11
CA GLN A 198 -15.87 0.51 0.96
C GLN A 198 -14.39 0.94 0.87
N ALA A 199 -13.45 -0.01 0.80
CA ALA A 199 -12.03 0.30 0.75
C ALA A 199 -11.66 0.93 -0.60
N THR A 200 -12.15 0.35 -1.70
CA THR A 200 -11.95 0.87 -3.06
C THR A 200 -12.56 2.25 -3.25
N ALA A 201 -13.81 2.43 -2.80
CA ALA A 201 -14.51 3.71 -2.88
C ALA A 201 -13.72 4.82 -2.18
N LEU A 202 -13.24 4.57 -0.96
CA LEU A 202 -12.46 5.53 -0.19
C LEU A 202 -11.11 5.82 -0.82
N TYR A 203 -10.39 4.81 -1.30
CA TYR A 203 -9.10 5.01 -1.94
C TYR A 203 -9.20 5.83 -3.23
N LYS A 204 -10.23 5.61 -4.06
CA LYS A 204 -10.47 6.39 -5.29
C LYS A 204 -10.56 7.89 -5.04
N THR A 205 -11.12 8.33 -3.90
CA THR A 205 -11.21 9.77 -3.54
C THR A 205 -9.85 10.46 -3.43
N THR A 206 -8.78 9.69 -3.24
CA THR A 206 -7.40 10.15 -3.08
C THR A 206 -6.48 9.70 -4.21
N ARG A 207 -7.03 9.09 -5.27
CA ARG A 207 -6.27 8.63 -6.46
C ARG A 207 -5.38 9.73 -7.01
N TRP A 208 -5.92 10.93 -7.21
CA TRP A 208 -5.16 12.09 -7.68
C TRP A 208 -3.97 12.45 -6.80
N VAL A 209 -4.09 12.31 -5.47
CA VAL A 209 -2.98 12.60 -4.53
C VAL A 209 -1.86 11.60 -4.74
N HIS A 210 -2.18 10.32 -4.77
CA HIS A 210 -1.18 9.25 -4.95
C HIS A 210 -0.52 9.32 -6.32
N ALA A 211 -1.30 9.56 -7.37
CA ALA A 211 -0.77 9.71 -8.73
C ALA A 211 0.20 10.90 -8.81
N THR A 212 -0.16 12.03 -8.19
CA THR A 212 0.69 13.22 -8.16
C THR A 212 1.98 12.99 -7.37
N LYS A 213 1.90 12.41 -6.16
CA LYS A 213 3.07 12.09 -5.33
C LYS A 213 4.01 11.11 -6.03
N LEU A 214 3.47 10.14 -6.77
CA LEU A 214 4.25 9.21 -7.56
C LEU A 214 4.91 9.89 -8.76
N ALA A 215 4.18 10.73 -9.50
CA ALA A 215 4.72 11.52 -10.60
C ALA A 215 5.85 12.45 -10.15
N MET A 216 5.73 13.09 -8.98
CA MET A 216 6.80 13.86 -8.35
C MET A 216 8.05 13.00 -8.09
N SER A 217 7.86 11.78 -7.59
CA SER A 217 8.96 10.85 -7.30
C SER A 217 9.66 10.38 -8.58
N ILE A 218 8.91 10.12 -9.65
CA ILE A 218 9.44 9.75 -10.97
C ILE A 218 10.22 10.93 -11.57
N SER A 219 9.67 12.15 -11.53
CA SER A 219 10.36 13.36 -11.98
C SER A 219 11.68 13.58 -11.23
N ALA A 220 11.66 13.48 -9.90
CA ALA A 220 12.86 13.60 -9.06
C ALA A 220 13.93 12.54 -9.37
N SER A 221 13.51 11.32 -9.75
CA SER A 221 14.44 10.25 -10.14
C SER A 221 15.15 10.49 -11.48
N ARG A 222 14.62 11.40 -12.32
CA ARG A 222 15.19 11.75 -13.62
C ARG A 222 15.98 13.06 -13.59
N SER A 223 15.53 14.06 -12.83
CA SER A 223 16.19 15.36 -12.75
C SER A 223 15.79 16.20 -11.53
N SER A 224 16.62 17.19 -11.19
CA SER A 224 16.35 18.12 -10.07
C SER A 224 15.55 19.38 -10.47
N ASN A 225 15.01 19.45 -11.69
CA ASN A 225 14.34 20.64 -12.21
C ASN A 225 12.97 20.93 -11.55
N LYS A 226 12.43 19.96 -10.81
CA LYS A 226 11.12 20.04 -10.12
C LYS A 226 9.95 20.31 -11.06
N VAL A 227 10.01 19.77 -12.29
CA VAL A 227 8.93 19.85 -13.26
C VAL A 227 8.30 18.47 -13.45
N ILE A 228 7.01 18.35 -13.15
CA ILE A 228 6.21 17.16 -13.45
C ILE A 228 5.82 17.25 -14.92
N SER A 229 6.37 16.35 -15.72
CA SER A 229 6.09 16.27 -17.14
C SER A 229 4.84 15.45 -17.45
N LYS A 230 4.37 15.53 -18.69
CA LYS A 230 3.31 14.66 -19.22
C LYS A 230 3.53 13.19 -18.88
N ASP A 231 4.72 12.68 -19.20
CA ASP A 231 5.06 11.26 -19.04
C ASP A 231 5.09 10.84 -17.57
N ASP A 232 5.55 11.71 -16.66
CA ASP A 232 5.55 11.43 -15.22
C ASP A 232 4.12 11.26 -14.69
N MET A 233 3.20 12.10 -15.18
CA MET A 233 1.81 12.09 -14.74
C MET A 233 1.04 10.90 -15.32
N GLU A 234 1.29 10.54 -16.59
CA GLU A 234 0.73 9.33 -17.21
C GLU A 234 1.22 8.08 -16.47
N GLU A 235 2.53 7.95 -16.25
CA GLU A 235 3.09 6.81 -15.55
C GLU A 235 2.62 6.72 -14.09
N GLY A 236 2.55 7.85 -13.39
CA GLY A 236 1.99 7.93 -12.04
C GLY A 236 0.53 7.48 -12.01
N GLY A 237 -0.30 7.97 -12.93
CA GLY A 237 -1.71 7.59 -13.07
C GLY A 237 -1.90 6.10 -13.33
N ASP A 238 -1.17 5.56 -14.31
CA ASP A 238 -1.28 4.15 -14.72
C ASP A 238 -0.88 3.18 -13.60
N ARG A 239 0.19 3.51 -12.85
CA ARG A 239 0.64 2.69 -11.71
C ARG A 239 -0.35 2.71 -10.56
N ILE A 240 -0.96 3.85 -10.27
CA ILE A 240 -2.02 3.93 -9.24
C ILE A 240 -3.29 3.21 -9.71
N GLU A 241 -3.63 3.29 -10.99
CA GLU A 241 -4.76 2.54 -11.55
C GLU A 241 -4.58 1.03 -11.43
N ALA A 242 -3.35 0.54 -11.62
CA ALA A 242 -3.03 -0.87 -11.37
C ALA A 242 -3.25 -1.26 -9.90
N ILE A 243 -2.86 -0.40 -8.95
CA ILE A 243 -3.09 -0.62 -7.51
C ILE A 243 -4.58 -0.66 -7.18
N ILE A 244 -5.38 0.25 -7.74
CA ILE A 244 -6.84 0.30 -7.50
C ILE A 244 -7.52 -1.04 -7.85
N LYS A 245 -7.09 -1.69 -8.93
CA LYS A 245 -7.64 -2.99 -9.36
C LYS A 245 -7.36 -4.12 -8.37
N ASP A 246 -6.31 -3.99 -7.56
CA ASP A 246 -5.92 -4.99 -6.57
C ASP A 246 -6.53 -4.74 -5.18
N ILE A 247 -7.04 -3.53 -4.89
CA ILE A 247 -7.64 -3.19 -3.58
C ILE A 247 -8.77 -4.16 -3.19
N PRO A 248 -9.74 -4.50 -4.07
CA PRO A 248 -10.77 -5.48 -3.73
C PRO A 248 -10.21 -6.84 -3.34
N ILE A 249 -9.05 -7.23 -3.90
CA ILE A 249 -8.39 -8.51 -3.58
C ILE A 249 -7.74 -8.44 -2.20
N VAL A 250 -7.05 -7.31 -1.91
CA VAL A 250 -6.38 -7.08 -0.61
C VAL A 250 -7.38 -7.03 0.54
N PHE A 251 -8.53 -6.40 0.32
CA PHE A 251 -9.55 -6.19 1.35
C PHE A 251 -10.72 -7.16 1.31
N ARG A 252 -10.71 -8.15 0.39
CA ARG A 252 -11.78 -9.16 0.27
C ARG A 252 -12.19 -9.72 1.62
N ALA A 253 -11.24 -10.17 2.44
CA ALA A 253 -11.55 -10.78 3.74
C ALA A 253 -11.87 -9.79 4.89
N VAL A 254 -11.86 -8.47 4.68
CA VAL A 254 -12.14 -7.49 5.76
C VAL A 254 -13.64 -7.25 5.89
N GLY A 255 -14.23 -7.71 6.99
CA GLY A 255 -15.65 -7.50 7.30
C GLY A 255 -16.60 -8.49 6.66
N GLU A 256 -16.09 -9.46 5.90
CA GLU A 256 -16.87 -10.57 5.40
C GLU A 256 -17.08 -11.65 6.48
N SER A 257 -18.21 -12.37 6.41
CA SER A 257 -18.43 -13.53 7.28
C SER A 257 -17.42 -14.64 6.95
N ASP A 258 -17.13 -15.52 7.91
CA ASP A 258 -16.25 -16.70 7.70
C ASP A 258 -16.66 -17.52 6.45
N MET A 259 -17.95 -17.48 6.10
CA MET A 259 -18.51 -18.14 4.93
C MET A 259 -18.02 -17.56 3.60
N VAL A 260 -17.71 -16.27 3.50
CA VAL A 260 -17.19 -15.69 2.25
C VAL A 260 -15.72 -16.03 2.05
N VAL A 261 -14.92 -16.02 3.12
CA VAL A 261 -13.53 -16.49 3.09
C VAL A 261 -13.47 -17.96 2.64
N ALA A 262 -14.37 -18.79 3.17
CA ALA A 262 -14.51 -20.17 2.76
C ALA A 262 -14.96 -20.29 1.29
N ALA A 263 -15.90 -19.45 0.84
CA ALA A 263 -16.37 -19.42 -0.54
C ALA A 263 -15.27 -19.02 -1.53
N ASP A 264 -14.41 -18.06 -1.19
CA ASP A 264 -13.30 -17.63 -2.04
C ASP A 264 -12.22 -18.72 -2.20
N LYS A 265 -11.95 -19.48 -1.12
CA LYS A 265 -11.09 -20.67 -1.19
C LYS A 265 -11.65 -21.73 -2.14
N VAL A 266 -12.97 -21.97 -2.07
CA VAL A 266 -13.67 -22.88 -2.99
C VAL A 266 -13.49 -22.39 -4.44
N LEU A 267 -13.74 -21.11 -4.70
CA LEU A 267 -13.61 -20.53 -6.03
C LEU A 267 -12.17 -20.64 -6.57
N THR A 268 -11.19 -20.22 -5.77
CA THR A 268 -9.75 -20.28 -6.12
C THR A 268 -9.30 -21.70 -6.40
N PHE A 269 -9.76 -22.69 -5.63
CA PHE A 269 -9.45 -24.10 -5.87
C PHE A 269 -9.96 -24.57 -7.23
N ILE A 270 -11.20 -24.21 -7.59
CA ILE A 270 -11.80 -24.55 -8.89
C ILE A 270 -11.06 -23.83 -10.02
N GLU A 271 -10.69 -22.55 -9.85
CA GLU A 271 -9.89 -21.80 -10.83
C GLU A 271 -8.57 -22.51 -11.15
N ILE A 272 -7.83 -22.92 -10.12
CA ILE A 272 -6.52 -23.57 -10.27
C ILE A 272 -6.66 -24.95 -10.93
N ARG A 273 -7.69 -25.72 -10.57
CA ARG A 273 -7.93 -27.06 -11.11
C ARG A 273 -8.58 -27.05 -12.50
N GLY A 274 -9.26 -25.97 -12.87
CA GLY A 274 -10.05 -25.84 -14.09
C GLY A 274 -11.40 -26.57 -14.03
N TYR A 275 -11.41 -27.81 -13.54
CA TYR A 275 -12.63 -28.57 -13.22
C TYR A 275 -12.45 -29.28 -11.87
N ALA A 276 -13.48 -29.25 -11.03
CA ALA A 276 -13.49 -30.00 -9.76
C ALA A 276 -14.88 -30.55 -9.45
N SER A 277 -14.94 -31.76 -8.90
CA SER A 277 -16.16 -32.36 -8.36
C SER A 277 -16.45 -31.88 -6.93
N PHE A 278 -17.69 -32.05 -6.48
CA PHE A 278 -18.09 -31.72 -5.11
C PHE A 278 -17.17 -32.38 -4.06
N ASN A 279 -16.86 -33.66 -4.24
CA ASN A 279 -15.99 -34.40 -3.32
C ASN A 279 -14.56 -33.86 -3.29
N GLU A 280 -14.01 -33.46 -4.45
CA GLU A 280 -12.66 -32.89 -4.51
C GLU A 280 -12.60 -31.52 -3.82
N ILE A 281 -13.62 -30.69 -4.02
CA ILE A 281 -13.75 -29.38 -3.36
C ILE A 281 -13.89 -29.57 -1.85
N MET A 282 -14.81 -30.45 -1.41
CA MET A 282 -15.03 -30.73 0.00
C MET A 282 -13.76 -31.28 0.67
N THR A 283 -13.04 -32.18 0.00
CA THR A 283 -11.78 -32.73 0.52
C THR A 283 -10.68 -31.67 0.62
N ALA A 284 -10.67 -30.67 -0.26
CA ALA A 284 -9.70 -29.58 -0.20
C ALA A 284 -10.05 -28.54 0.87
N CYS A 285 -11.35 -28.29 1.08
CA CYS A 285 -11.86 -27.18 1.90
C CYS A 285 -12.49 -27.63 3.23
N TRP A 286 -12.42 -28.91 3.61
CA TRP A 286 -13.15 -29.46 4.77
C TRP A 286 -12.90 -28.75 6.11
N LYS A 287 -11.73 -28.11 6.27
CA LYS A 287 -11.39 -27.34 7.49
C LYS A 287 -12.08 -25.98 7.55
N ASP A 288 -12.51 -25.48 6.40
CA ASP A 288 -12.98 -24.12 6.19
C ASP A 288 -14.50 -24.05 5.95
N ILE A 289 -15.11 -25.13 5.44
CA ILE A 289 -16.54 -25.15 5.09
C ILE A 289 -17.21 -26.47 5.47
N GLN A 290 -18.44 -26.38 5.97
CA GLN A 290 -19.30 -27.54 6.18
C GLN A 290 -20.05 -27.89 4.90
N GLU A 291 -20.49 -29.15 4.77
CA GLU A 291 -21.17 -29.65 3.57
C GLU A 291 -22.37 -28.79 3.17
N GLY A 292 -23.24 -28.45 4.14
CA GLY A 292 -24.43 -27.64 3.88
C GLY A 292 -24.12 -26.23 3.37
N ASP A 293 -23.02 -25.63 3.82
CA ASP A 293 -22.61 -24.30 3.37
C ASP A 293 -21.89 -24.36 2.02
N LEU A 294 -21.16 -25.45 1.73
CA LEU A 294 -20.57 -25.67 0.42
C LEU A 294 -21.65 -25.77 -0.67
N VAL A 295 -22.76 -26.45 -0.38
CA VAL A 295 -23.91 -26.51 -1.32
C VAL A 295 -24.43 -25.10 -1.62
N LYS A 296 -24.67 -24.29 -0.59
CA LYS A 296 -25.15 -22.90 -0.76
C LYS A 296 -24.17 -22.07 -1.58
N VAL A 297 -22.88 -22.14 -1.26
CA VAL A 297 -21.83 -21.39 -1.97
C VAL A 297 -21.80 -21.75 -3.46
N LEU A 298 -21.82 -23.05 -3.80
CA LEU A 298 -21.81 -23.50 -5.19
C LEU A 298 -23.09 -23.05 -5.93
N GLU A 299 -24.24 -23.08 -5.27
CA GLU A 299 -25.51 -22.61 -5.82
C GLU A 299 -25.53 -21.09 -6.03
N THR A 300 -25.00 -20.31 -5.08
CA THR A 300 -24.82 -18.86 -5.21
C THR A 300 -23.94 -18.53 -6.41
N PHE A 301 -22.78 -19.17 -6.54
CA PHE A 301 -21.88 -18.93 -7.68
C PHE A 301 -22.46 -19.36 -9.02
N LYS A 302 -23.26 -20.43 -9.06
CA LYS A 302 -23.99 -20.82 -10.27
C LYS A 302 -25.04 -19.78 -10.65
N THR A 303 -25.82 -19.32 -9.67
CA THR A 303 -26.87 -18.32 -9.87
C THR A 303 -26.30 -16.98 -10.33
N ALA A 304 -25.15 -16.59 -9.78
CA ALA A 304 -24.39 -15.41 -10.18
C ALA A 304 -23.68 -15.55 -11.54
N GLY A 305 -23.72 -16.73 -12.18
CA GLY A 305 -23.06 -16.95 -13.47
C GLY A 305 -21.53 -17.01 -13.40
N ILE A 306 -20.96 -17.27 -12.22
CA ILE A 306 -19.52 -17.40 -12.00
C ILE A 306 -19.08 -18.85 -12.27
N LEU A 307 -19.88 -19.82 -11.83
CA LEU A 307 -19.64 -21.24 -12.05
C LEU A 307 -20.57 -21.84 -13.10
N ARG A 308 -20.00 -22.74 -13.90
CA ARG A 308 -20.74 -23.64 -14.78
C ARG A 308 -20.67 -25.07 -14.26
N GLU A 309 -21.83 -25.70 -14.14
CA GLU A 309 -21.95 -27.12 -13.87
C GLU A 309 -21.92 -27.91 -15.18
N THR A 310 -21.12 -28.97 -15.25
CA THR A 310 -21.04 -29.86 -16.41
C THR A 310 -20.96 -31.30 -15.96
N THR A 311 -21.79 -32.16 -16.55
CA THR A 311 -21.75 -33.59 -16.30
C THR A 311 -20.78 -34.25 -17.28
N ARG A 312 -19.72 -34.90 -16.77
CA ARG A 312 -18.79 -35.71 -17.57
C ARG A 312 -18.62 -37.08 -16.91
N ALA A 313 -18.70 -38.15 -17.68
CA ALA A 313 -18.51 -39.53 -17.20
C ALA A 313 -19.30 -39.84 -15.91
N ASN A 314 -20.57 -39.44 -15.87
CA ASN A 314 -21.47 -39.64 -14.74
C ASN A 314 -21.07 -38.93 -13.42
N ARG A 315 -20.20 -37.91 -13.50
CA ARG A 315 -19.82 -37.04 -12.39
C ARG A 315 -20.17 -35.59 -12.70
N VAL A 316 -20.68 -34.90 -11.68
CA VAL A 316 -20.93 -33.46 -11.72
C VAL A 316 -19.61 -32.73 -11.46
N LEU A 317 -19.22 -31.85 -12.37
CA LEU A 317 -18.02 -31.03 -12.28
C LEU A 317 -18.38 -29.55 -12.34
N TYR A 318 -17.67 -28.76 -11.55
CA TYR A 318 -17.77 -27.30 -11.52
C TYR A 318 -16.56 -26.69 -12.22
N GLN A 319 -16.79 -25.62 -12.99
CA GLN A 319 -15.77 -24.85 -13.68
C GLN A 319 -16.06 -23.35 -13.58
N VAL A 320 -15.04 -22.54 -13.32
CA VAL A 320 -15.14 -21.07 -13.35
C VAL A 320 -15.23 -20.57 -14.79
N ILE A 321 -16.18 -19.69 -15.06
CA ILE A 321 -16.38 -19.06 -16.37
C ILE A 321 -15.29 -18.00 -16.56
N LYS A 322 -14.51 -18.09 -17.65
CA LYS A 322 -13.41 -17.15 -17.94
C LYS A 322 -13.95 -15.72 -18.07
N GLY A 323 -13.42 -14.81 -17.25
CA GLY A 323 -13.79 -13.39 -17.25
C GLY A 323 -14.95 -13.03 -16.32
N ALA A 324 -15.53 -14.01 -15.61
CA ALA A 324 -16.45 -13.73 -14.52
C ALA A 324 -15.65 -13.34 -13.27
N THR A 325 -15.97 -12.19 -12.67
CA THR A 325 -15.53 -11.80 -11.33
C THR A 325 -16.72 -11.84 -10.39
N PRO A 326 -16.59 -12.40 -9.17
CA PRO A 326 -17.59 -12.25 -8.13
C PRO A 326 -17.84 -10.78 -7.77
#